data_AF-A0A5N5T9M7-F1
#
_entry.id   AF-A0A5N5T9M7-F1
#
_cell.length_a   1.000
_cell.length_b   1.000
_cell.length_c   1.000
_cell.angle_alpha   90.00
_cell.angle_beta   90.00
_cell.angle_gamma   90.00
#
_symmetry.space_group_name_H-M   'P 1'
#
loop_
_entity.id
_entity.type
_entity.pdbx_description
1 polymer ?
#
loop_
_entity_poly.entity_id
_entity_poly.type
_entity_poly.pdbx_seq_one_letter_code
_entity_poly.pdbx_strand_id
1 'polypeptide(L)'
;FIFLFYFFSRWSRERVQNHFRRLLKPRLSGLIFYILLTIFVLFSFTSLGPKFPSSYGFSSKDKRQDNSKGVPSGKERSKVESTPVLNPHNFHLMISNSRLCNDDDEIHLLILVTSSADHFNERQAIRSTWGHPDYLSTYSTRLIFLLANPNNLSTQRMIVEEYRTYGDLIQEDFVESYMNLTLKTVMGIKWASLHCSRASYVMKTDDDIFVNVPLLTTHLTSLSGGRERGGQGERVRLFTGK
;
A
#
# COMPACT_ATOMS: atom_id res chain seq x y z
N PHE A 1 -7.68 18.11 -24.01
CA PHE A 1 -7.51 17.05 -22.99
C PHE A 1 -8.45 15.84 -23.12
N ILE A 2 -9.48 15.84 -23.98
CA ILE A 2 -10.27 14.62 -24.30
C ILE A 2 -9.71 13.84 -25.53
N PHE A 3 -8.86 14.46 -26.35
CA PHE A 3 -8.31 13.84 -27.56
C PHE A 3 -7.09 12.92 -27.35
N LEU A 4 -6.36 13.02 -26.24
CA LEU A 4 -5.17 12.18 -25.99
C LEU A 4 -5.51 10.80 -25.40
N PHE A 5 -6.61 10.69 -24.65
CA PHE A 5 -7.09 9.40 -24.12
C PHE A 5 -7.66 8.48 -25.21
N TYR A 6 -8.26 9.04 -26.26
CA TYR A 6 -8.78 8.26 -27.39
C TYR A 6 -7.69 7.69 -28.30
N PHE A 7 -6.53 8.35 -28.37
CA PHE A 7 -5.43 7.90 -29.23
C PHE A 7 -4.63 6.75 -28.59
N PHE A 8 -4.39 6.79 -27.28
CA PHE A 8 -3.63 5.73 -26.58
C PHE A 8 -4.42 4.43 -26.41
N SER A 9 -5.74 4.51 -26.16
CA SER A 9 -6.60 3.31 -26.06
C SER A 9 -6.85 2.61 -27.41
N ARG A 10 -6.61 3.30 -28.53
CA ARG A 10 -6.73 2.77 -29.90
C ARG A 10 -5.40 2.24 -30.44
N TRP A 11 -4.27 2.84 -30.06
CA TRP A 11 -2.93 2.43 -30.53
C TRP A 11 -2.44 1.10 -29.92
N SER A 12 -2.81 0.78 -28.68
CA SER A 12 -2.49 -0.50 -28.03
C SER A 12 -3.27 -1.70 -28.60
N ARG A 13 -4.47 -1.47 -29.17
CA ARG A 13 -5.36 -2.54 -29.66
C ARG A 13 -5.12 -3.00 -31.10
N GLU A 14 -4.51 -2.17 -31.95
CA GLU A 14 -4.40 -2.48 -33.39
C GLU A 14 -3.23 -3.43 -33.75
N ARG A 15 -2.22 -3.60 -32.88
CA ARG A 15 -1.06 -4.46 -33.19
C ARG A 15 -1.21 -5.94 -32.79
N VAL A 16 -2.13 -6.26 -31.88
CA VAL A 16 -2.37 -7.65 -31.43
C VAL A 16 -3.55 -8.31 -32.16
N GLN A 17 -4.52 -7.54 -32.66
CA GLN A 17 -5.67 -8.11 -33.37
C GLN A 17 -5.44 -8.43 -34.85
N ASN A 18 -4.43 -7.83 -35.50
CA ASN A 18 -4.22 -8.00 -36.94
C ASN A 18 -3.48 -9.28 -37.34
N HIS A 19 -2.88 -10.02 -36.39
CA HIS A 19 -2.27 -11.32 -36.68
C HIS A 19 -3.24 -12.50 -36.51
N PHE A 20 -4.22 -12.40 -35.61
CA PHE A 20 -5.17 -13.48 -35.33
C PHE A 20 -6.45 -13.49 -36.19
N ARG A 21 -6.72 -12.43 -36.98
CA ARG A 21 -7.91 -12.34 -37.85
C ARG A 21 -7.82 -13.12 -39.17
N ARG A 22 -6.72 -13.81 -39.47
CA ARG A 22 -6.56 -14.53 -40.76
C ARG A 22 -6.94 -16.01 -40.75
N LEU A 23 -7.39 -16.61 -39.63
CA LEU A 23 -7.59 -18.07 -39.60
C LEU A 23 -8.96 -18.61 -39.14
N LEU A 24 -9.98 -17.82 -38.80
CA LEU A 24 -11.31 -18.38 -38.53
C LEU A 24 -12.44 -17.58 -39.22
N LYS A 25 -13.13 -18.24 -40.16
CA LYS A 25 -14.30 -17.74 -40.88
C LYS A 25 -15.51 -17.57 -39.92
N PRO A 26 -16.28 -16.46 -39.99
CA PRO A 26 -17.26 -16.08 -38.97
C PRO A 26 -18.70 -16.57 -39.27
N ARG A 27 -18.92 -17.88 -39.42
CA ARG A 27 -20.30 -18.43 -39.49
C ARG A 27 -20.61 -19.66 -38.64
N LEU A 28 -19.63 -20.22 -37.91
CA LEU A 28 -19.86 -21.37 -37.02
C LEU A 28 -19.74 -21.07 -35.50
N SER A 29 -19.27 -19.88 -35.09
CA SER A 29 -18.94 -19.62 -33.68
C SER A 29 -20.15 -19.46 -32.76
N GLY A 30 -21.29 -19.01 -33.30
CA GLY A 30 -22.51 -18.80 -32.50
C GLY A 30 -23.07 -20.11 -31.95
N LEU A 31 -23.16 -21.16 -32.78
CA LEU A 31 -23.75 -22.43 -32.39
C LEU A 31 -22.93 -23.13 -31.30
N ILE A 32 -21.60 -23.08 -31.42
CA ILE A 32 -20.67 -23.67 -30.45
C ILE A 32 -20.76 -22.93 -29.11
N PHE A 33 -20.84 -21.60 -29.13
CA PHE A 33 -21.00 -20.80 -27.92
C PHE A 33 -22.33 -21.13 -27.19
N TYR A 34 -23.43 -21.28 -27.93
CA TYR A 34 -24.72 -21.68 -27.35
C TYR A 34 -24.70 -23.09 -26.75
N ILE A 35 -24.04 -24.06 -27.40
CA ILE A 35 -23.90 -25.44 -26.89
C ILE A 35 -23.03 -25.48 -25.63
N LEU A 36 -21.94 -24.71 -25.58
CA LEU A 36 -21.08 -24.65 -24.39
C LEU A 36 -21.79 -23.96 -23.21
N LEU A 37 -22.59 -22.93 -23.49
CA LEU A 37 -23.39 -22.23 -22.47
C LEU A 37 -24.47 -23.15 -21.87
N THR A 38 -25.16 -23.95 -22.69
CA THR A 38 -26.19 -24.88 -22.19
C THR A 38 -25.58 -26.01 -21.36
N ILE A 39 -24.42 -26.54 -21.73
CA ILE A 39 -23.69 -27.55 -20.94
C ILE A 39 -23.25 -26.97 -19.59
N PHE A 40 -22.74 -25.74 -19.55
CA PHE A 40 -22.33 -25.08 -18.31
C PHE A 40 -23.50 -24.85 -17.34
N VAL A 41 -24.66 -24.45 -17.87
CA VAL A 41 -25.88 -24.28 -17.07
C VAL A 41 -26.36 -25.62 -16.52
N LEU A 42 -26.40 -26.68 -17.35
CA LEU A 42 -26.79 -28.03 -16.89
C LEU A 42 -25.86 -28.60 -15.83
N PHE A 43 -24.55 -28.31 -15.91
CA PHE A 43 -23.56 -28.75 -14.91
C PHE A 43 -23.67 -27.96 -13.60
N SER A 44 -24.16 -26.72 -13.65
CA SER A 44 -24.38 -25.89 -12.46
C SER A 44 -25.63 -26.31 -11.67
N PHE A 45 -26.59 -27.00 -12.31
CA PHE A 45 -27.84 -27.44 -11.67
C PHE A 45 -27.77 -28.81 -10.97
N THR A 46 -26.67 -29.57 -11.08
CA THR A 46 -26.54 -30.90 -10.44
C THR A 46 -25.63 -30.93 -9.21
N SER A 47 -25.06 -29.79 -8.79
CA SER A 47 -24.19 -29.75 -7.62
C SER A 47 -24.56 -28.59 -6.70
N LEU A 48 -25.64 -28.74 -5.94
CA LEU A 48 -25.90 -28.06 -4.65
C LEU A 48 -27.17 -28.63 -4.02
N GLY A 49 -27.04 -29.80 -3.39
CA GLY A 49 -28.04 -30.28 -2.45
C GLY A 49 -27.99 -29.45 -1.16
N PRO A 50 -29.13 -29.02 -0.58
CA PRO A 50 -29.13 -28.27 0.66
C PRO A 50 -28.93 -29.21 1.85
N LYS A 51 -27.95 -28.92 2.72
CA LYS A 51 -27.84 -29.50 4.05
C LYS A 51 -27.52 -28.42 5.09
N PHE A 52 -28.51 -28.14 5.94
CA PHE A 52 -28.40 -27.54 7.27
C PHE A 52 -29.61 -28.05 8.09
N PRO A 53 -29.65 -27.91 9.43
CA PRO A 53 -28.62 -28.11 10.45
C PRO A 53 -29.14 -28.97 11.62
N SER A 54 -28.25 -29.48 12.49
CA SER A 54 -28.54 -29.90 13.88
C SER A 54 -27.19 -30.24 14.55
N SER A 55 -26.83 -29.92 15.79
CA SER A 55 -27.58 -29.65 17.01
C SER A 55 -26.72 -28.81 17.96
N TYR A 56 -27.38 -28.03 18.79
CA TYR A 56 -26.87 -27.44 20.02
C TYR A 56 -26.25 -28.51 20.94
N GLY A 57 -25.17 -28.12 21.63
CA GLY A 57 -24.53 -28.88 22.71
C GLY A 57 -24.06 -27.93 23.81
N PHE A 58 -25.00 -27.47 24.63
CA PHE A 58 -24.76 -26.75 25.88
C PHE A 58 -24.30 -27.76 26.94
N SER A 59 -23.17 -27.49 27.61
CA SER A 59 -22.87 -28.11 28.90
C SER A 59 -21.96 -27.19 29.72
N SER A 60 -22.59 -26.55 30.71
CA SER A 60 -21.94 -25.90 31.84
C SER A 60 -21.41 -26.96 32.79
N LYS A 61 -20.14 -26.85 33.24
CA LYS A 61 -19.76 -27.25 34.60
C LYS A 61 -18.79 -26.23 35.21
N ASP A 62 -19.29 -25.73 36.31
CA ASP A 62 -18.79 -24.78 37.28
C ASP A 62 -17.65 -25.37 38.14
N LYS A 63 -16.77 -24.50 38.66
CA LYS A 63 -16.24 -24.55 40.05
C LYS A 63 -15.29 -23.38 40.35
N ARG A 64 -15.79 -22.50 41.21
CA ARG A 64 -15.08 -21.58 42.13
C ARG A 64 -13.90 -22.23 42.86
N GLN A 65 -12.91 -21.42 43.27
CA GLN A 65 -12.68 -20.91 44.65
C GLN A 65 -11.17 -20.53 44.78
N ASP A 66 -10.82 -19.24 44.79
CA ASP A 66 -10.62 -18.35 45.97
C ASP A 66 -9.32 -18.65 46.76
N ASN A 67 -8.38 -17.69 46.85
CA ASN A 67 -8.16 -16.87 48.07
C ASN A 67 -6.80 -16.13 48.11
N SER A 68 -6.91 -14.82 48.33
CA SER A 68 -6.14 -13.95 49.25
C SER A 68 -4.59 -13.96 49.39
N LYS A 69 -4.04 -12.76 49.12
CA LYS A 69 -3.13 -11.89 49.92
C LYS A 69 -1.68 -12.30 50.23
N GLY A 70 -0.77 -11.40 49.86
CA GLY A 70 0.55 -11.20 50.51
C GLY A 70 1.32 -10.01 49.91
N VAL A 71 1.49 -8.93 50.68
CA VAL A 71 2.46 -7.82 50.47
C VAL A 71 3.32 -7.77 51.74
N PRO A 72 4.67 -7.67 51.63
CA PRO A 72 5.37 -6.43 51.98
C PRO A 72 6.47 -6.07 50.95
N SER A 73 6.51 -4.83 50.47
CA SER A 73 7.36 -3.71 50.95
C SER A 73 8.87 -3.92 50.79
N GLY A 74 9.47 -3.20 49.83
CA GLY A 74 10.91 -3.08 49.65
C GLY A 74 11.26 -2.22 48.42
N LYS A 75 11.78 -1.01 48.68
CA LYS A 75 12.16 0.08 47.74
C LYS A 75 12.84 -0.36 46.44
N GLU A 76 12.40 0.17 45.29
CA GLU A 76 13.31 0.42 44.17
C GLU A 76 12.87 1.60 43.28
N ARG A 77 13.74 2.64 43.29
CA ARG A 77 14.06 3.63 42.25
C ARG A 77 12.95 4.08 41.28
N SER A 78 12.66 5.38 41.31
CA SER A 78 11.86 6.13 40.33
C SER A 78 12.26 5.81 38.90
N LYS A 79 11.54 4.88 38.27
CA LYS A 79 11.54 4.66 36.83
C LYS A 79 10.73 5.81 36.25
N VAL A 80 11.33 6.60 35.36
CA VAL A 80 10.57 7.49 34.49
C VAL A 80 9.52 6.62 33.81
N GLU A 81 8.27 6.81 34.19
CA GLU A 81 7.13 6.10 33.63
C GLU A 81 7.05 6.53 32.16
N SER A 82 7.63 5.71 31.28
CA SER A 82 7.43 5.83 29.85
C SER A 82 5.92 5.78 29.65
N THR A 83 5.34 6.91 29.27
CA THR A 83 3.92 7.01 28.96
C THR A 83 3.52 5.80 28.11
N PRO A 84 2.49 5.03 28.51
CA PRO A 84 2.10 3.85 27.76
C PRO A 84 1.85 4.25 26.31
N VAL A 85 2.52 3.58 25.37
CA VAL A 85 2.34 3.82 23.94
C VAL A 85 0.86 3.58 23.65
N LEU A 86 0.11 4.64 23.40
CA LEU A 86 -1.35 4.61 23.30
C LEU A 86 -1.83 3.68 22.17
N ASN A 87 -1.00 3.48 21.14
CA ASN A 87 -1.25 2.55 20.05
C ASN A 87 0.08 1.85 19.66
N PRO A 88 0.39 0.68 20.25
CA PRO A 88 1.61 -0.05 19.90
C PRO A 88 1.53 -0.58 18.47
N HIS A 89 2.51 -0.19 17.64
CA HIS A 89 2.65 -0.63 16.25
C HIS A 89 3.77 -1.67 16.15
N ASN A 90 3.48 -2.88 16.61
CA ASN A 90 4.44 -3.98 16.80
C ASN A 90 4.49 -4.95 15.61
N PHE A 91 4.58 -4.41 14.40
CA PHE A 91 4.73 -5.17 13.17
C PHE A 91 6.19 -5.25 12.72
N HIS A 92 6.53 -6.30 11.98
CA HIS A 92 7.87 -6.53 11.47
C HIS A 92 7.98 -6.11 10.00
N LEU A 93 9.04 -5.38 9.67
CA LEU A 93 9.36 -5.03 8.29
C LEU A 93 9.78 -6.29 7.52
N MET A 94 8.97 -6.67 6.54
CA MET A 94 9.29 -7.70 5.55
C MET A 94 10.21 -7.14 4.46
N ILE A 95 9.96 -5.90 4.05
CA ILE A 95 10.79 -5.14 3.10
C ILE A 95 11.07 -3.79 3.75
N SER A 96 12.33 -3.55 4.13
CA SER A 96 12.73 -2.33 4.83
C SER A 96 13.17 -1.21 3.92
N ASN A 97 13.82 -1.50 2.78
CA ASN A 97 14.35 -0.52 1.84
C ASN A 97 15.12 0.66 2.49
N SER A 98 15.93 0.39 3.50
CA SER A 98 16.58 1.43 4.32
C SER A 98 17.63 2.27 3.57
N ARG A 99 17.91 1.98 2.29
CA ARG A 99 18.92 2.66 1.46
C ARG A 99 18.31 3.70 0.51
N LEU A 100 16.99 3.88 0.52
CA LEU A 100 16.32 4.85 -0.35
C LEU A 100 16.73 6.31 -0.03
N CYS A 101 17.05 6.57 1.24
CA CYS A 101 17.50 7.85 1.75
C CYS A 101 18.86 7.63 2.41
N ASN A 102 19.92 8.22 1.85
CA ASN A 102 21.25 8.26 2.48
C ASN A 102 21.38 9.54 3.31
N ASP A 103 22.32 9.55 4.26
CA ASP A 103 22.54 10.70 5.15
C ASP A 103 22.93 11.99 4.40
N ASP A 104 23.55 11.84 3.23
CA ASP A 104 23.97 12.94 2.35
C ASP A 104 22.88 13.40 1.37
N ASP A 105 21.74 12.70 1.30
CA ASP A 105 20.67 13.05 0.36
C ASP A 105 19.89 14.28 0.85
N GLU A 106 19.88 15.34 0.03
CA GLU A 106 19.01 16.50 0.25
C GLU A 106 17.62 16.23 -0.36
N ILE A 107 16.71 15.70 0.48
CA ILE A 107 15.34 15.39 0.07
C ILE A 107 14.42 16.55 0.48
N HIS A 108 13.92 17.29 -0.50
CA HIS A 108 12.93 18.33 -0.26
C HIS A 108 11.57 17.72 0.08
N LEU A 109 11.13 16.71 -0.67
CA LEU A 109 9.83 16.06 -0.50
C LEU A 109 9.96 14.53 -0.58
N LEU A 110 9.45 13.83 0.44
CA LEU A 110 9.23 12.39 0.42
C LEU A 110 7.74 12.09 0.24
N ILE A 111 7.38 11.35 -0.80
CA ILE A 111 6.00 10.94 -1.09
C ILE A 111 5.81 9.48 -0.66
N LEU A 112 4.91 9.27 0.29
CA LEU A 112 4.46 7.96 0.75
C LEU A 112 3.16 7.60 0.02
N VAL A 113 3.21 6.61 -0.85
CA VAL A 113 2.03 6.14 -1.60
C VAL A 113 1.47 4.89 -0.95
N THR A 114 0.28 4.97 -0.36
CA THR A 114 -0.45 3.79 0.10
C THR A 114 -1.04 3.05 -1.10
N SER A 115 -0.64 1.79 -1.28
CA SER A 115 -1.08 0.95 -2.40
C SER A 115 -1.49 -0.43 -1.90
N SER A 116 -2.49 -1.08 -2.51
CA SER A 116 -2.81 -2.47 -2.17
C SER A 116 -1.75 -3.42 -2.70
N ALA A 117 -1.53 -4.53 -1.99
CA ALA A 117 -0.54 -5.54 -2.37
C ALA A 117 -0.66 -6.03 -3.84
N ASP A 118 -1.87 -6.11 -4.39
CA ASP A 118 -2.17 -6.55 -5.76
C ASP A 118 -2.26 -5.42 -6.81
N HIS A 119 -2.11 -4.15 -6.41
CA HIS A 119 -2.16 -2.98 -7.29
C HIS A 119 -0.84 -2.75 -8.06
N PHE A 120 -0.34 -3.77 -8.74
CA PHE A 120 0.92 -3.69 -9.51
C PHE A 120 0.81 -2.69 -10.68
N ASN A 121 -0.36 -2.60 -11.31
CA ASN A 121 -0.57 -1.75 -12.48
C ASN A 121 -0.64 -0.26 -12.10
N GLU A 122 -1.23 0.05 -10.95
CA GLU A 122 -1.37 1.39 -10.40
C GLU A 122 0.01 1.93 -10.02
N ARG A 123 0.81 1.13 -9.32
CA ARG A 123 2.22 1.47 -9.04
C ARG A 123 3.01 1.68 -10.32
N GLN A 124 2.86 0.80 -11.32
CA GLN A 124 3.52 0.95 -12.61
C GLN A 124 3.05 2.20 -13.36
N ALA A 125 1.77 2.55 -13.28
CA ALA A 125 1.22 3.77 -13.88
C ALA A 125 1.87 5.01 -13.25
N ILE A 126 2.00 5.06 -11.92
CA ILE A 126 2.71 6.12 -11.20
C ILE A 126 4.17 6.22 -11.65
N ARG A 127 4.91 5.10 -11.68
CA ARG A 127 6.32 5.06 -12.14
C ARG A 127 6.48 5.54 -13.57
N SER A 128 5.53 5.25 -14.44
CA SER A 128 5.55 5.66 -15.86
C SER A 128 5.07 7.10 -16.10
N THR A 129 4.59 7.79 -15.05
CA THR A 129 4.02 9.13 -15.14
C THR A 129 4.66 10.09 -14.14
N TRP A 130 3.90 10.58 -13.15
CA TRP A 130 4.33 11.63 -12.22
C TRP A 130 5.33 11.14 -11.16
N GLY A 131 5.44 9.83 -10.97
CA GLY A 131 6.34 9.20 -10.01
C GLY A 131 7.63 8.64 -10.62
N HIS A 132 7.98 9.02 -11.85
CA HIS A 132 9.21 8.54 -12.49
C HIS A 132 10.47 9.02 -11.73
N PRO A 133 11.45 8.15 -11.42
CA PRO A 133 12.63 8.52 -10.63
C PRO A 133 13.39 9.76 -11.13
N ASP A 134 13.71 9.81 -12.43
CA ASP A 134 14.42 10.96 -13.03
C ASP A 134 13.62 12.27 -13.00
N TYR A 135 12.29 12.15 -13.08
CA TYR A 135 11.40 13.30 -12.98
C TYR A 135 11.37 13.83 -11.55
N LEU A 136 11.24 12.93 -10.56
CA LEU A 136 11.23 13.29 -9.15
C LEU A 136 12.57 13.86 -8.67
N SER A 137 13.70 13.31 -9.15
CA SER A 137 15.05 13.80 -8.77
C SER A 137 15.29 15.24 -9.19
N THR A 138 14.66 15.69 -10.28
CA THR A 138 14.74 17.10 -10.74
C THR A 138 14.15 18.08 -9.70
N TYR A 139 13.28 17.61 -8.81
CA TYR A 139 12.64 18.39 -7.75
C TYR A 139 13.07 17.95 -6.34
N SER A 140 14.24 17.32 -6.20
CA SER A 140 14.73 16.77 -4.92
C SER A 140 13.67 15.93 -4.20
N THR A 141 12.90 15.16 -4.97
CA THR A 141 11.75 14.39 -4.48
C THR A 141 12.06 12.90 -4.56
N ARG A 142 11.55 12.15 -3.57
CA ARG A 142 11.58 10.68 -3.53
C ARG A 142 10.17 10.15 -3.33
N LEU A 143 9.93 8.94 -3.81
CA LEU A 143 8.66 8.25 -3.67
C LEU A 143 8.89 6.84 -3.15
N ILE A 144 8.01 6.38 -2.27
CA ILE A 144 8.01 4.99 -1.78
C ILE A 144 6.58 4.48 -1.66
N PHE A 145 6.36 3.23 -2.05
CA PHE A 145 5.07 2.56 -1.92
C PHE A 145 4.99 1.78 -0.61
N LEU A 146 3.84 1.89 0.06
CA LEU A 146 3.55 1.26 1.33
C LEU A 146 2.64 0.05 1.10
N LEU A 147 3.14 -1.15 1.41
CA LEU A 147 2.41 -2.42 1.25
C LEU A 147 2.22 -3.13 2.59
N ALA A 148 1.22 -4.01 2.63
CA ALA A 148 0.97 -4.92 3.75
C ALA A 148 1.07 -6.38 3.26
N ASN A 149 0.91 -7.34 4.16
CA ASN A 149 0.94 -8.77 3.81
C ASN A 149 -0.33 -9.17 3.03
N PRO A 150 -0.22 -9.65 1.77
CA PRO A 150 -1.38 -10.01 0.96
C PRO A 150 -2.12 -11.28 1.43
N ASN A 151 -1.58 -12.04 2.40
CA ASN A 151 -2.04 -13.40 2.74
C ASN A 151 -2.16 -14.34 1.51
N ASN A 152 -1.40 -14.05 0.45
CA ASN A 152 -1.36 -14.81 -0.79
C ASN A 152 0.09 -14.99 -1.24
N LEU A 153 0.55 -16.24 -1.30
CA LEU A 153 1.94 -16.56 -1.63
C LEU A 153 2.31 -16.16 -3.07
N SER A 154 1.37 -16.22 -4.02
CA SER A 154 1.62 -15.80 -5.40
C SER A 154 1.83 -14.30 -5.47
N THR A 155 0.95 -13.51 -4.83
CA THR A 155 1.08 -12.06 -4.74
C THR A 155 2.36 -11.66 -4.02
N GLN A 156 2.72 -12.33 -2.92
CA GLN A 156 3.96 -12.04 -2.20
C GLN A 156 5.21 -12.27 -3.06
N ARG A 157 5.24 -13.33 -3.88
CA ARG A 157 6.35 -13.57 -4.81
C ARG A 157 6.48 -12.45 -5.85
N MET A 158 5.35 -11.98 -6.38
CA MET A 158 5.35 -10.86 -7.34
C MET A 158 5.82 -9.56 -6.69
N ILE A 159 5.44 -9.28 -5.44
CA ILE A 159 5.92 -8.11 -4.68
C ILE A 159 7.45 -8.17 -4.47
N VAL A 160 7.99 -9.34 -4.14
CA VAL A 160 9.44 -9.51 -3.98
C VAL A 160 10.18 -9.24 -5.29
N GLU A 161 9.63 -9.69 -6.43
CA GLU A 161 10.22 -9.43 -7.73
C GLU A 161 10.11 -7.95 -8.16
N GLU A 162 8.97 -7.33 -7.88
CA GLU A 162 8.77 -5.90 -8.05
C GLU A 162 9.79 -5.09 -7.22
N TYR A 163 9.99 -5.45 -5.95
CA TYR A 163 10.98 -4.83 -5.08
C TYR A 163 12.39 -4.95 -5.63
N ARG A 164 12.77 -6.14 -6.13
CA ARG A 164 14.09 -6.34 -6.76
C ARG A 164 14.30 -5.49 -8.00
N THR A 165 13.23 -5.23 -8.75
CA THR A 165 13.26 -4.47 -9.99
C THR A 165 13.35 -2.97 -9.73
N TYR A 166 12.52 -2.44 -8.82
CA TYR A 166 12.34 -0.99 -8.65
C TYR A 166 12.94 -0.43 -7.36
N GLY A 167 13.08 -1.25 -6.32
CA GLY A 167 13.67 -0.82 -5.05
C GLY A 167 12.92 0.34 -4.38
N ASP A 168 11.61 0.44 -4.56
CA ASP A 168 10.77 1.56 -4.09
C ASP A 168 9.58 1.11 -3.23
N LEU A 169 9.68 -0.09 -2.63
CA LEU A 169 8.64 -0.67 -1.77
C LEU A 169 9.10 -0.72 -0.31
N ILE A 170 8.16 -0.51 0.62
CA ILE A 170 8.26 -0.99 2.00
C ILE A 170 7.04 -1.84 2.34
N GLN A 171 7.26 -2.84 3.17
CA GLN A 171 6.23 -3.80 3.53
C GLN A 171 6.38 -4.24 4.99
N GLU A 172 5.28 -4.26 5.73
CA GLU A 172 5.17 -4.91 7.04
C GLU A 172 4.22 -6.12 6.99
N ASP A 173 4.29 -6.94 8.03
CA ASP A 173 3.63 -8.25 8.12
C ASP A 173 2.15 -8.23 8.55
N PHE A 174 1.57 -7.05 8.82
CA PHE A 174 0.13 -6.95 9.08
C PHE A 174 -0.69 -7.27 7.82
N VAL A 175 -1.90 -7.80 8.03
CA VAL A 175 -2.77 -8.23 6.93
C VAL A 175 -3.23 -7.04 6.09
N GLU A 176 -3.10 -7.17 4.78
CA GLU A 176 -3.66 -6.23 3.81
C GLU A 176 -5.19 -6.18 3.94
N SER A 177 -5.71 -4.98 4.21
CA SER A 177 -7.13 -4.73 4.35
C SER A 177 -7.38 -3.23 4.30
N TYR A 178 -8.53 -2.84 3.73
CA TYR A 178 -9.01 -1.46 3.80
C TYR A 178 -9.09 -0.94 5.25
N MET A 179 -9.46 -1.80 6.20
CA MET A 179 -9.53 -1.42 7.62
C MET A 179 -8.15 -1.14 8.24
N ASN A 180 -7.07 -1.60 7.60
CA ASN A 180 -5.69 -1.47 8.07
C ASN A 180 -4.92 -0.35 7.35
N LEU A 181 -5.59 0.52 6.59
CA LEU A 181 -4.93 1.68 5.94
C LEU A 181 -4.28 2.63 6.96
N THR A 182 -4.84 2.74 8.16
CA THR A 182 -4.21 3.49 9.25
C THR A 182 -2.88 2.88 9.68
N LEU A 183 -2.80 1.54 9.80
CA LEU A 183 -1.54 0.85 10.12
C LEU A 183 -0.50 1.10 9.02
N LYS A 184 -0.91 1.06 7.76
CA LYS A 184 -0.05 1.38 6.62
C LYS A 184 0.47 2.83 6.67
N THR A 185 -0.37 3.77 7.04
CA THR A 185 0.03 5.18 7.22
C THR A 185 1.02 5.34 8.38
N VAL A 186 0.75 4.71 9.52
CA VAL A 186 1.65 4.72 10.69
C VAL A 186 3.00 4.09 10.35
N MET A 187 3.01 2.96 9.63
CA MET A 187 4.21 2.32 9.11
C MET A 187 5.03 3.29 8.26
N GLY A 188 4.41 3.95 7.27
CA GLY A 188 5.12 4.88 6.38
C GLY A 188 5.73 6.07 7.12
N ILE A 189 5.00 6.66 8.07
CA ILE A 189 5.49 7.78 8.89
C ILE A 189 6.64 7.33 9.80
N LYS A 190 6.50 6.16 10.46
CA LYS A 190 7.54 5.57 11.30
C LYS A 190 8.80 5.31 10.49
N TRP A 191 8.65 4.70 9.31
CA TRP A 191 9.75 4.41 8.41
C TRP A 191 10.47 5.70 7.95
N ALA A 192 9.71 6.72 7.52
CA ALA A 192 10.27 8.01 7.12
C ALA A 192 11.04 8.69 8.26
N SER A 193 10.53 8.61 9.49
CA SER A 193 11.22 9.17 10.68
C SER A 193 12.52 8.46 11.00
N LEU A 194 12.66 7.17 10.67
CA LEU A 194 13.83 6.36 10.99
C LEU A 194 14.88 6.37 9.86
N HIS A 195 14.44 6.47 8.61
CA HIS A 195 15.30 6.30 7.44
C HIS A 195 15.45 7.55 6.58
N CYS A 196 14.52 8.51 6.66
CA CYS A 196 14.53 9.74 5.87
C CYS A 196 14.31 10.97 6.76
N SER A 197 14.96 11.03 7.92
CA SER A 197 14.74 12.07 8.94
C SER A 197 15.11 13.48 8.47
N ARG A 198 15.92 13.59 7.42
CA ARG A 198 16.37 14.87 6.82
C ARG A 198 15.41 15.40 5.74
N ALA A 199 14.35 14.67 5.40
CA ALA A 199 13.38 15.16 4.42
C ALA A 199 12.64 16.39 4.96
N SER A 200 12.63 17.50 4.21
CA SER A 200 11.96 18.74 4.67
C SER A 200 10.45 18.56 4.80
N TYR A 201 9.87 17.79 3.88
CA TYR A 201 8.44 17.53 3.78
C TYR A 201 8.17 16.05 3.54
N VAL A 202 7.08 15.55 4.14
CA VAL A 202 6.55 14.22 3.88
C VAL A 202 5.09 14.35 3.45
N MET A 203 4.72 13.73 2.34
CA MET A 203 3.35 13.69 1.84
C MET A 203 2.84 12.25 1.86
N LYS A 204 1.64 12.03 2.39
CA LYS A 204 0.89 10.78 2.14
C LYS A 204 -0.08 10.98 0.99
N THR A 205 -0.18 10.00 0.10
CA THR A 205 -1.19 9.91 -0.97
C THR A 205 -1.58 8.45 -1.21
N ASP A 206 -2.67 8.23 -1.94
CA ASP A 206 -3.10 6.91 -2.43
C ASP A 206 -2.61 6.67 -3.87
N ASP A 207 -2.66 5.42 -4.34
CA ASP A 207 -2.17 4.99 -5.65
C ASP A 207 -3.12 5.30 -6.83
N ASP A 208 -4.30 5.83 -6.53
CA ASP A 208 -5.30 6.32 -7.49
C ASP A 208 -5.31 7.85 -7.63
N ILE A 209 -4.33 8.54 -7.04
CA ILE A 209 -4.19 10.00 -7.07
C ILE A 209 -3.08 10.44 -8.04
N PHE A 210 -3.30 11.58 -8.72
CA PHE A 210 -2.28 12.27 -9.50
C PHE A 210 -1.67 13.44 -8.72
N VAL A 211 -0.34 13.53 -8.70
CA VAL A 211 0.38 14.64 -8.04
C VAL A 211 1.11 15.48 -9.09
N ASN A 212 0.81 16.79 -9.13
CA ASN A 212 1.60 17.76 -9.88
C ASN A 212 2.84 18.16 -9.06
N VAL A 213 3.89 17.34 -9.14
CA VAL A 213 5.13 17.51 -8.36
C VAL A 213 5.77 18.89 -8.51
N PRO A 214 5.94 19.47 -9.73
CA PRO A 214 6.53 20.80 -9.90
C PRO A 214 5.76 21.90 -9.19
N LEU A 215 4.43 21.87 -9.31
CA LEU A 215 3.57 22.86 -8.66
C LEU A 215 3.64 22.73 -7.13
N LEU A 216 3.60 21.48 -6.64
CA LEU A 216 3.66 21.19 -5.22
C LEU A 216 5.00 21.65 -4.61
N THR A 217 6.14 21.29 -5.19
CA THR A 217 7.45 21.67 -4.66
C THR A 217 7.69 23.18 -4.73
N THR A 218 7.21 23.86 -5.78
CA THR A 218 7.20 25.33 -5.86
C THR A 218 6.42 25.94 -4.70
N HIS A 219 5.24 25.39 -4.40
CA HIS A 219 4.42 25.87 -3.29
C HIS A 219 5.11 25.63 -1.93
N LEU A 220 5.66 24.44 -1.69
CA LEU A 220 6.37 24.11 -0.45
C LEU A 220 7.61 24.99 -0.22
N THR A 221 8.34 25.33 -1.28
CA THR A 221 9.48 26.26 -1.23
C THR A 221 9.03 27.69 -0.87
N SER A 222 7.87 28.14 -1.34
CA SER A 222 7.34 29.44 -0.94
C SER A 222 6.99 29.52 0.55
N LEU A 223 6.62 28.39 1.16
CA LEU A 223 6.30 28.31 2.60
C LEU A 223 7.54 28.29 3.49
N SER A 224 8.71 27.85 2.99
CA SER A 224 9.97 27.92 3.75
C SER A 224 10.56 29.34 3.75
N GLY A 225 10.53 30.04 2.62
CA GLY A 225 11.08 31.41 2.48
C GLY A 225 10.42 32.47 3.37
N GLY A 226 9.22 32.23 3.90
CA GLY A 226 8.53 33.16 4.80
C GLY A 226 8.88 33.04 6.29
N ARG A 227 9.69 32.04 6.71
CA ARG A 227 9.75 31.63 8.13
C ARG A 227 11.14 31.61 8.79
N GLU A 228 12.18 32.13 8.14
CA GLU A 228 13.53 32.23 8.73
C GLU A 228 13.69 33.24 9.89
N ARG A 229 12.60 33.87 10.38
CA ARG A 229 12.64 34.79 11.55
C ARG A 229 12.33 34.16 12.90
N GLY A 230 12.45 32.84 13.07
CA GLY A 230 12.28 32.20 14.38
C GLY A 230 12.99 30.85 14.45
N GLY A 231 14.04 30.78 15.25
CA GLY A 231 14.96 29.66 15.32
C GLY A 231 14.41 28.35 15.88
N GLN A 232 15.22 27.31 15.62
CA GLN A 232 15.34 25.99 16.23
C GLN A 232 14.19 24.98 16.08
N GLY A 233 14.46 23.97 15.25
CA GLY A 233 13.71 22.72 15.13
C GLY A 233 13.28 22.48 13.68
N GLU A 234 14.11 21.79 12.91
CA GLU A 234 13.75 21.29 11.57
C GLU A 234 12.66 20.23 11.73
N ARG A 235 11.41 20.69 11.87
CA ARG A 235 10.24 19.85 12.07
C ARG A 235 9.80 19.36 10.69
N VAL A 236 9.95 18.07 10.43
CA VAL A 236 9.38 17.40 9.26
C VAL A 236 7.89 17.73 9.18
N ARG A 237 7.46 18.31 8.06
CA ARG A 237 6.07 18.72 7.84
C ARG A 237 5.34 17.61 7.09
N LEU A 238 4.41 16.94 7.78
CA LEU A 238 3.55 15.91 7.20
C LEU A 238 2.24 16.52 6.70
N PHE A 239 1.86 16.21 5.46
CA PHE A 239 0.56 16.57 4.90
C PHE A 239 -0.01 15.44 4.04
N THR A 240 -1.30 15.51 3.74
CA THR A 240 -2.02 14.50 2.95
C THR A 240 -2.53 15.11 1.65
N GLY A 241 -2.34 14.44 0.52
CA GLY A 241 -3.10 14.71 -0.70
C GLY A 241 -4.52 14.17 -0.56
N LYS A 242 -5.52 14.98 -0.94
CA LYS A 242 -6.91 14.55 -1.14
C LYS A 242 -7.29 14.85 -2.57
#